data_AF-A0A9E5RMN5-F1
#
_entry.id   AF-A0A9E5RMN5-F1
#
_cell.length_a   1.000
_cell.length_b   1.000
_cell.length_c   1.000
_cell.angle_alpha   90.00
_cell.angle_beta   90.00
_cell.angle_gamma   90.00
#
_symmetry.space_group_name_H-M   'P 1'
#
loop_
_entity.id
_entity.type
_entity.pdbx_description
1 polymer ?
#
loop_
_entity_poly.entity_id
_entity_poly.type
_entity_poly.pdbx_seq_one_letter_code
_entity_poly.pdbx_strand_id
1 'polypeptide(L)' 'MTTHFINVEVALEESPLEMHQAIEAELRKRGEPLRWAVTAVDVETQKARVEAVVTTDDVTVGDVTTGDVTLTQQG' A
#
# COMPACT_ATOMS: atom_id res chain seq x y z
N MET A 1 -13.24 -4.01 3.12
CA MET A 1 -12.25 -4.37 2.09
C MET A 1 -12.66 -3.71 0.78
N THR A 2 -11.80 -2.85 0.25
CA THR A 2 -12.03 -2.13 -1.01
C THR A 2 -10.91 -2.44 -1.98
N THR A 3 -11.25 -2.70 -3.24
CA THR A 3 -10.27 -3.03 -4.27
C THR A 3 -10.03 -1.83 -5.17
N HIS A 4 -8.78 -1.45 -5.34
CA HIS A 4 -8.37 -0.32 -6.15
C HIS A 4 -7.47 -0.77 -7.29
N PHE A 5 -7.69 -0.20 -8.47
CA PHE A 5 -6.75 -0.28 -9.59
C PHE A 5 -5.90 0.98 -9.58
N ILE A 6 -4.58 0.82 -9.55
CA ILE A 6 -3.62 1.91 -9.43
C ILE A 6 -2.51 1.78 -10.47
N ASN A 7 -1.93 2.93 -10.83
CA ASN A 7 -0.73 3.01 -11.63
C ASN A 7 0.37 3.66 -10.78
N VAL A 8 1.57 3.06 -10.80
CA VAL A 8 2.70 3.54 -10.03
C VAL A 8 3.95 3.55 -10.90
N GLU A 9 4.85 4.46 -10.60
CA GLU A 9 6.17 4.52 -11.21
C GLU A 9 7.20 4.10 -10.17
N VAL A 10 8.10 3.21 -10.57
CA VAL A 10 9.13 2.64 -9.69
C VAL A 10 10.47 2.79 -10.39
N ALA A 11 11.53 3.09 -9.65
CA ALA A 11 12.88 3.15 -10.22
C ALA A 11 13.28 1.79 -10.80
N LEU A 12 14.06 1.80 -11.88
CA LEU A 12 14.64 0.58 -12.42
C LEU A 12 15.79 0.13 -11.53
N GLU A 13 15.71 -1.11 -11.08
CA GLU A 13 16.79 -1.78 -10.35
C GLU A 13 17.56 -2.72 -11.29
N GLU A 14 18.84 -2.91 -11.02
CA GLU A 14 19.73 -3.72 -11.86
C GLU A 14 19.40 -5.22 -11.76
N SER A 15 18.94 -5.66 -10.58
CA SER A 15 18.55 -7.05 -10.32
C SER A 15 17.04 -7.25 -10.46
N PRO A 16 16.58 -8.32 -11.15
CA PRO A 16 15.17 -8.68 -11.18
C PRO A 16 14.55 -8.90 -9.80
N LEU A 17 15.33 -9.38 -8.83
CA LEU A 17 14.85 -9.61 -7.47
C LEU A 17 14.63 -8.28 -6.72
N GLU A 18 15.58 -7.35 -6.84
CA GLU A 18 15.48 -6.01 -6.23
C GLU A 18 14.33 -5.23 -6.86
N MET A 19 14.16 -5.34 -8.18
CA MET A 19 13.03 -4.76 -8.90
C MET A 19 11.69 -5.29 -8.37
N HIS A 20 11.56 -6.60 -8.22
CA HIS A 20 10.36 -7.22 -7.68
C HIS A 20 10.05 -6.69 -6.27
N GLN A 21 11.04 -6.67 -5.39
CA GLN A 21 10.91 -6.18 -4.02
C GLN A 21 10.55 -4.69 -3.96
N ALA A 22 11.17 -3.86 -4.81
CA ALA A 22 10.90 -2.43 -4.90
C ALA A 22 9.45 -2.18 -5.33
N ILE A 23 8.97 -2.90 -6.35
CA ILE A 23 7.57 -2.81 -6.81
C ILE A 23 6.61 -3.21 -5.69
N GLU A 24 6.81 -4.36 -5.05
CA GLU A 24 5.93 -4.81 -3.97
C GLU A 24 5.94 -3.84 -2.77
N ALA A 25 7.11 -3.33 -2.39
CA ALA A 25 7.24 -2.37 -1.31
C ALA A 25 6.49 -1.07 -1.64
N GLU A 26 6.57 -0.60 -2.88
CA GLU A 26 5.88 0.60 -3.35
C GLU A 26 4.35 0.39 -3.41
N LEU A 27 3.89 -0.78 -3.87
CA LEU A 27 2.46 -1.12 -3.88
C LEU A 27 1.89 -1.27 -2.47
N ARG A 28 2.64 -1.88 -1.54
CA ARG A 28 2.22 -2.08 -0.14
C ARG A 28 1.95 -0.77 0.61
N LYS A 29 2.60 0.32 0.22
CA LYS A 29 2.31 1.68 0.76
C LYS A 29 0.88 2.14 0.45
N ARG A 30 0.23 1.57 -0.57
CA ARG A 30 -1.10 1.93 -1.07
C ARG A 30 -2.18 0.90 -0.72
N GLY A 31 -1.77 -0.31 -0.31
CA GLY A 31 -2.65 -1.43 0.03
C GLY A 31 -1.97 -2.77 -0.25
N GLU A 32 -2.59 -3.87 0.12
CA GLU A 32 -2.02 -5.20 -0.12
C GLU A 32 -2.09 -5.54 -1.62
N PRO A 33 -0.95 -5.80 -2.30
CA PRO A 33 -0.95 -6.09 -3.73
C PRO A 33 -1.50 -7.49 -4.01
N LEU A 34 -2.53 -7.58 -4.84
CA LEU A 34 -3.10 -8.86 -5.30
C LEU A 34 -2.49 -9.31 -6.62
N ARG A 35 -2.30 -8.37 -7.55
CA ARG A 35 -1.75 -8.60 -8.88
C ARG A 35 -1.14 -7.31 -9.40
N TRP A 36 -0.01 -7.43 -10.09
CA TRP A 36 0.59 -6.32 -10.80
C TRP A 36 1.29 -6.78 -12.07
N ALA A 37 1.56 -5.85 -12.97
CA ALA A 37 2.37 -6.06 -14.17
C ALA A 37 3.11 -4.77 -14.54
N VAL A 38 4.35 -4.90 -14.99
CA VAL A 38 5.07 -3.81 -15.65
C VAL A 38 4.46 -3.62 -17.04
N THR A 39 3.99 -2.41 -17.35
CA THR A 39 3.36 -2.13 -18.64
C THR A 39 4.14 -1.17 -19.52
N ALA A 40 5.10 -0.44 -18.94
CA ALA A 40 6.10 0.30 -19.70
C ALA A 40 7.42 0.40 -18.92
N VAL A 41 8.51 0.59 -19.65
CA VAL A 41 9.84 0.89 -19.10
C VAL A 41 10.36 2.12 -19.82
N ASP A 42 10.67 3.15 -19.06
CA ASP A 42 11.25 4.41 -19.53
C ASP A 42 12.74 4.42 -19.15
N VAL A 43 13.57 4.22 -20.17
CA VAL A 43 15.03 4.14 -20.01
C VAL A 43 15.67 5.52 -19.86
N GLU A 44 15.02 6.59 -20.31
CA GLU A 44 15.55 7.96 -20.19
C GLU A 44 15.45 8.45 -18.75
N THR A 45 14.33 8.15 -18.09
CA THR A 45 14.05 8.50 -16.70
C THR A 45 14.42 7.40 -15.71
N GLN A 46 14.86 6.24 -16.19
CA GLN A 46 15.18 5.05 -15.40
C GLN A 46 14.02 4.61 -14.49
N LYS A 47 12.81 4.53 -15.05
CA LYS A 47 11.60 4.12 -14.33
C LYS A 47 10.78 3.08 -15.07
N ALA A 48 10.16 2.18 -14.32
CA ALA A 48 9.12 1.29 -14.81
C ALA A 48 7.74 1.80 -14.40
N ARG A 49 6.79 1.70 -15.31
CA ARG A 49 5.38 1.93 -15.04
C ARG A 49 4.71 0.59 -14.73
N VAL A 50 4.07 0.51 -13.57
CA VAL A 50 3.43 -0.69 -13.05
C VAL A 50 1.95 -0.43 -12.85
N GLU A 51 1.12 -1.32 -13.39
CA GLU A 51 -0.31 -1.35 -13.13
C GLU A 51 -0.62 -2.45 -12.14
N ALA A 52 -1.38 -2.12 -11.10
CA ALA A 52 -1.62 -3.01 -9.97
C ALA A 52 -3.05 -2.94 -9.46
N VAL A 53 -3.50 -4.08 -8.93
CA VAL A 53 -4.70 -4.21 -8.13
C VAL A 53 -4.27 -4.37 -6.68
N VAL A 54 -4.70 -3.45 -5.82
CA VAL A 54 -4.45 -3.49 -4.38
C VAL A 54 -5.76 -3.57 -3.61
N THR A 55 -5.73 -4.20 -2.44
CA THR A 55 -6.83 -4.17 -1.49
C THR A 55 -6.47 -3.36 -0.27
N THR A 56 -7.38 -2.49 0.13
CA THR A 56 -7.32 -1.78 1.40
C THR A 56 -8.35 -2.38 2.33
N ASP A 57 -7.91 -2.77 3.51
CA ASP A 57 -8.81 -3.02 4.60
C ASP A 57 -9.36 -1.66 5.04
N ASP A 58 -10.56 -1.34 4.57
CA ASP A 58 -11.44 -0.33 5.19
C ASP A 58 -11.85 -0.83 6.58
N VAL A 59 -10.88 -0.98 7.48
CA VAL A 59 -11.15 -1.08 8.90
C VAL A 59 -10.79 0.29 9.44
N THR A 60 -11.75 1.19 9.31
CA THR A 60 -11.80 2.42 10.08
C THR A 60 -11.98 2.00 11.55
N VAL A 61 -10.89 1.60 12.25
CA VAL A 61 -10.87 1.58 13.72
C VAL A 61 -10.75 3.02 14.17
N GLY A 62 -11.83 3.76 13.97
CA GLY A 62 -11.95 5.19 14.25
C GLY A 62 -13.14 5.48 15.12
N ASP A 63 -13.41 4.66 16.13
CA ASP A 63 -13.95 5.11 17.42
C ASP A 63 -13.84 3.96 18.43
N VAL A 64 -12.73 3.92 19.17
CA VAL A 64 -12.78 3.34 20.51
C VAL A 64 -12.58 4.52 21.43
N THR A 65 -13.67 5.18 21.81
CA THR A 65 -13.70 6.12 22.93
C THR A 65 -13.29 5.37 24.20
N THR A 66 -11.98 5.24 24.42
CA THR A 66 -11.41 4.89 25.73
C THR A 66 -11.44 6.17 26.54
N GLY A 67 -12.58 6.42 27.17
CA GLY A 67 -12.79 7.66 27.89
C GLY A 67 -14.08 7.63 28.71
N ASP A 68 -14.21 6.69 29.64
CA ASP A 68 -14.68 7.05 30.99
C ASP A 68 -14.33 5.93 31.97
N VAL A 69 -13.24 6.12 32.72
CA VAL A 69 -13.05 5.44 34.00
C VAL A 69 -13.06 6.53 35.05
N THR A 70 -14.24 6.90 35.53
CA THR A 70 -14.38 7.65 36.78
C THR A 70 -15.44 7.03 37.66
N LEU A 71 -15.13 5.85 38.21
CA LEU A 71 -15.83 5.33 39.39
C LEU A 71 -15.39 6.12 40.63
N THR A 72 -15.98 7.29 40.80
CA THR A 72 -15.88 8.07 42.03
C THR A 72 -16.73 7.36 43.07
N GLN A 73 -16.07 6.72 44.03
CA GLN A 73 -16.70 6.10 45.18
C GLN A 73 -17.43 7.19 46.01
N GLN A 74 -18.74 7.03 46.21
CA GLN A 74 -19.54 7.81 47.15
C GLN A 74 -20.36 6.84 48.01
N GLY A 75 -20.27 7.01 49.34
CA GLY A 75 -21.23 6.49 50.32
C GLY A 75 -20.68 5.46 51.27
#